data_AF-A0A4Q7ZAN4-F1
#
_entry.id   AF-A0A4Q7ZAN4-F1
#
_cell.length_a   1.000
_cell.length_b   1.000
_cell.length_c   1.000
_cell.angle_alpha   90.00
_cell.angle_beta   90.00
_cell.angle_gamma   90.00
#
_symmetry.space_group_name_H-M   'P 1'
#
loop_
_entity.id
_entity.type
_entity.pdbx_description
1 polymer ?
#
loop_
_entity_poly.entity_id
_entity_poly.type
_entity_poly.pdbx_seq_one_letter_code
_entity_poly.pdbx_strand_id
1 'polypeptide(L)' 'MTDEMLTQLGMNLAVPAFIAFLMFVIWDLAKKSNAGKMGTFALFIALGVGFLGYTIKIVLQFVINK' A
#
# COMPACT_ATOMS: atom_id res chain seq x y z
N MET A 1 20.64 -17.53 8.74
CA MET A 1 20.94 -17.42 7.30
C MET A 1 19.71 -17.65 6.42
N THR A 2 19.14 -18.85 6.30
CA THR A 2 17.98 -19.10 5.40
C THR A 2 16.70 -18.39 5.86
N ASP A 3 16.43 -18.37 7.16
CA ASP A 3 15.22 -17.77 7.73
C ASP A 3 15.22 -16.24 7.64
N GLU A 4 16.39 -15.63 7.82
CA GLU A 4 16.58 -14.17 7.69
C GLU A 4 16.41 -13.73 6.23
N MET A 5 16.94 -14.52 5.28
CA MET A 5 16.75 -14.27 3.85
C MET A 5 15.28 -14.36 3.45
N LEU A 6 14.56 -15.40 3.91
CA LEU A 6 13.13 -15.54 3.69
C LEU A 6 12.33 -14.39 4.30
N THR A 7 12.71 -13.98 5.51
CA THR A 7 12.04 -12.89 6.22
C THR A 7 12.25 -11.55 5.51
N GLN A 8 13.48 -11.24 5.07
CA GLN A 8 13.78 -10.01 4.33
C GLN A 8 13.10 -9.99 2.96
N LEU A 9 13.10 -11.10 2.24
CA LEU A 9 12.47 -11.21 0.93
C LEU A 9 10.94 -11.10 1.06
N GLY A 10 10.34 -11.73 2.06
CA GLY A 10 8.92 -11.58 2.38
C GLY A 10 8.56 -10.12 2.74
N MET A 11 9.34 -9.49 3.61
CA MET A 11 9.10 -8.09 4.03
C MET A 11 9.25 -7.09 2.88
N ASN A 12 10.24 -7.30 2.01
CA ASN A 12 10.62 -6.35 0.95
C ASN A 12 9.90 -6.59 -0.38
N LEU A 13 9.37 -7.79 -0.63
CA LEU A 13 8.73 -8.13 -1.91
C LEU A 13 7.27 -8.53 -1.71
N ALA A 14 6.99 -9.49 -0.83
CA ALA A 14 5.64 -10.02 -0.67
C ALA A 14 4.67 -8.98 -0.06
N VAL A 15 5.13 -8.26 0.97
CA VAL A 15 4.33 -7.20 1.62
C VAL A 15 4.00 -6.04 0.67
N PRO A 16 4.95 -5.41 -0.07
CA PRO A 16 4.63 -4.37 -1.04
C PRO A 16 3.72 -4.88 -2.16
N ALA A 17 3.97 -6.09 -2.67
CA ALA A 17 3.13 -6.69 -3.72
C ALA A 17 1.68 -6.88 -3.23
N PHE A 18 1.49 -7.33 -1.99
CA PHE A 18 0.17 -7.50 -1.40
C PHE A 18 -0.54 -6.16 -1.18
N ILE A 19 0.16 -5.13 -0.71
CA ILE A 19 -0.39 -3.78 -0.52
C ILE A 19 -0.76 -3.14 -1.86
N ALA A 20 0.06 -3.31 -2.89
CA ALA A 20 -0.24 -2.87 -4.25
C ALA A 20 -1.50 -3.57 -4.80
N PHE A 21 -1.65 -4.87 -4.56
CA PHE A 21 -2.86 -5.61 -4.92
C PHE A 21 -4.11 -5.06 -4.23
N LEU A 22 -4.04 -4.75 -2.93
CA LEU A 22 -5.16 -4.15 -2.20
C LEU A 22 -5.51 -2.75 -2.74
N MET A 23 -4.52 -1.90 -3.04
CA MET A 23 -4.77 -0.60 -3.68
C MET A 23 -5.43 -0.74 -5.05
N PHE A 24 -5.02 -1.74 -5.84
CA PHE A 24 -5.63 -2.01 -7.15
C PHE A 24 -7.10 -2.42 -7.02
N VAL A 25 -7.45 -3.28 -6.05
CA VAL A 25 -8.84 -3.67 -5.79
C VAL A 25 -9.69 -2.46 -5.37
N ILE A 26 -9.17 -1.60 -4.50
CA ILE A 26 -9.90 -0.39 -4.07
C ILE A 26 -10.11 0.56 -5.25
N TRP A 27 -9.11 0.71 -6.12
CA TRP A 27 -9.22 1.48 -7.35
C TRP A 27 -10.30 0.91 -8.29
N ASP A 28 -10.33 -0.41 -8.49
CA ASP A 28 -11.35 -1.05 -9.34
C ASP A 28 -12.76 -0.88 -8.75
N LEU A 29 -12.89 -1.10 -7.44
CA LEU A 29 -14.15 -0.91 -6.73
C LEU A 29 -14.66 0.53 -6.84
N ALA A 30 -13.77 1.51 -6.77
CA ALA A 30 -14.09 2.92 -6.98
C ALA A 30 -14.74 3.20 -8.33
N LYS A 31 -14.09 2.68 -9.36
CA LYS A 31 -14.45 2.91 -10.75
C LYS A 31 -15.76 2.19 -11.07
N LYS A 32 -15.95 1.00 -10.51
CA LYS A 32 -17.16 0.19 -10.67
C LYS A 32 -18.34 0.71 -9.85
N SER A 33 -18.09 1.33 -8.69
CA SER A 33 -19.14 1.81 -7.79
C SER A 33 -19.87 3.06 -8.29
N ASN A 34 -19.52 3.63 -9.46
CA ASN A 34 -20.06 4.91 -9.94
C ASN A 34 -20.06 5.96 -8.82
N ALA A 35 -18.99 5.95 -8.01
CA ALA A 35 -18.84 6.82 -6.88
C ALA A 35 -18.82 8.26 -7.44
N GLY A 36 -19.95 8.96 -7.33
CA GLY A 36 -20.14 10.30 -7.90
C GLY A 36 -19.08 11.28 -7.39
N LYS A 37 -19.11 12.56 -7.77
CA LYS A 37 -18.03 13.53 -7.45
C LYS A 37 -17.51 13.49 -6.00
N MET A 38 -18.37 13.23 -5.01
CA MET A 38 -17.99 13.05 -3.60
C MET A 38 -17.24 11.72 -3.34
N GLY A 39 -17.71 10.63 -3.94
CA GLY A 39 -17.11 9.31 -3.77
C GLY A 39 -15.77 9.16 -4.51
N THR A 40 -15.60 9.79 -5.68
CA THR A 40 -14.29 9.83 -6.35
C THR A 40 -13.26 10.59 -5.51
N PHE A 41 -13.68 11.66 -4.82
CA PHE A 41 -12.82 12.44 -3.92
C PHE A 41 -12.43 11.65 -2.67
N ALA A 42 -13.40 11.01 -2.02
CA ALA A 42 -13.14 10.14 -0.87
C ALA A 42 -12.19 9.00 -1.23
N LEU A 43 -12.31 8.47 -2.46
CA LEU A 43 -11.46 7.38 -2.89
C LEU A 43 -10.05 7.83 -3.28
N PHE A 44 -9.90 9.02 -3.85
CA PHE A 44 -8.59 9.64 -4.05
C PHE A 44 -7.86 9.86 -2.72
N ILE A 45 -8.58 10.27 -1.68
CA ILE A 45 -8.04 10.41 -0.33
C ILE A 45 -7.73 9.03 0.27
N ALA A 46 -8.62 8.05 0.18
CA ALA A 46 -8.39 6.71 0.72
C ALA A 46 -7.18 6.02 0.08
N LEU A 47 -7.06 6.09 -1.25
CA LEU A 47 -5.90 5.59 -1.99
C LEU A 47 -4.62 6.37 -1.63
N GLY A 48 -4.70 7.70 -1.59
CA GLY A 48 -3.58 8.56 -1.24
C GLY A 48 -3.05 8.26 0.16
N VAL A 49 -3.94 8.15 1.16
CA VAL A 49 -3.60 7.82 2.54
C VAL A 49 -3.04 6.40 2.66
N GLY A 50 -3.60 5.42 1.95
CA GLY A 50 -3.09 4.05 1.94
C GLY A 50 -1.67 3.95 1.37
N PHE A 51 -1.42 4.60 0.23
CA PHE A 51 -0.10 4.65 -0.40
C PHE A 51 0.91 5.44 0.44
N LEU A 52 0.50 6.60 0.95
CA LEU A 52 1.34 7.45 1.80
C LEU A 52 1.67 6.76 3.11
N GLY A 53 0.72 6.10 3.78
CA GLY A 53 0.97 5.39 5.03
C GLY A 53 2.00 4.27 4.86
N TYR A 54 1.92 3.52 3.76
CA TYR A 54 2.92 2.49 3.45
C TYR A 54 4.29 3.11 3.13
N THR A 55 4.32 4.17 2.32
CA THR A 55 5.56 4.87 1.96
C THR A 55 6.24 5.46 3.19
N ILE A 56 5.48 6.12 4.08
CA ILE A 56 5.96 6.67 5.35
C ILE A 56 6.53 5.56 6.23
N LYS A 57 5.88 4.39 6.31
CA LYS A 57 6.40 3.23 7.05
C LYS A 57 7.76 2.77 6.51
N ILE A 58 7.92 2.67 5.18
CA ILE A 58 9.21 2.32 4.57
C ILE A 58 10.27 3.35 4.93
N VAL A 59 9.95 4.64 4.80
CA VAL A 59 10.88 5.73 5.11
C VAL A 59 11.26 5.71 6.60
N LEU A 60 10.30 5.50 7.50
CA LEU A 60 10.55 5.34 8.94
C LEU A 60 11.43 4.13 9.24
N GLN A 61 11.18 2.98 8.59
CA GLN A 61 12.07 1.82 8.72
C GLN A 61 13.47 2.14 8.23
N PHE A 62 13.61 2.87 7.13
CA PHE A 62 14.93 3.26 6.62
C PHE A 62 15.66 4.25 7.52
N VAL A 63 14.92 5.15 8.20
CA VAL A 63 15.49 6.15 9.12
C VAL A 63 15.82 5.55 10.50
N ILE A 64 14.95 4.68 11.04
CA ILE A 64 15.12 4.05 12.36
C ILE A 64 16.11 2.87 12.30
N ASN A 65 16.10 2.11 11.20
CA ASN A 65 16.98 0.96 11.00
C ASN A 65 18.31 1.36 10.31
N LYS A 66 18.70 2.62 10.47
CA LYS A 66 20.00 3.17 10.10
C LYS A 66 20.87 3.24 11.35
#